data_AF-A0A645GCF3-F1
#
_entry.id   AF-A0A645GCF3-F1
#
_cell.length_a   1.000
_cell.length_b   1.000
_cell.length_c   1.000
_cell.angle_alpha   90.00
_cell.angle_beta   90.00
_cell.angle_gamma   90.00
#
_symmetry.space_group_name_H-M   'P 1'
#
loop_
_entity.id
_entity.type
_entity.pdbx_description
1 polymer ?
#
loop_
_entity_poly.entity_id
_entity_poly.type
_entity_poly.pdbx_seq_one_letter_code
_entity_poly.pdbx_strand_id
1 'polypeptide(L)'
;MLSIDTRDIAGPPLCAAGGYPFESAGMQLQAGDLLCLFTDGVTEATNGNDMFGSDRLRAAIATCRTVPVQDCAPALRNAVRRFEAGHPPADDLTLLFLRWHGPTGAQD
;
A
#
# COMPACT_ATOMS: atom_id res chain seq x y z
N MET A 1 -7.37 -11.11 0.72
CA MET A 1 -6.97 -9.71 0.97
C MET A 1 -7.74 -8.86 0.01
N LEU A 2 -8.50 -7.88 0.49
CA LEU A 2 -9.26 -7.00 -0.38
C LEU A 2 -8.29 -5.96 -0.97
N SER A 3 -8.28 -5.82 -2.30
CA SER A 3 -7.65 -4.68 -2.97
C SER A 3 -8.77 -3.70 -3.28
N ILE A 4 -8.59 -2.43 -2.94
CA ILE A 4 -9.49 -1.38 -3.41
C ILE A 4 -9.12 -1.14 -4.88
N ASP A 5 -9.99 -1.57 -5.79
CA ASP A 5 -9.80 -1.35 -7.22
C ASP A 5 -10.34 0.04 -7.58
N THR A 6 -9.45 0.94 -7.95
CA THR A 6 -9.78 2.32 -8.31
C THR A 6 -9.74 2.55 -9.81
N ARG A 7 -9.53 1.51 -10.64
CA ARG A 7 -9.33 1.68 -12.10
C ARG A 7 -10.49 2.40 -12.79
N ASP A 8 -11.72 2.15 -12.34
CA ASP A 8 -12.92 2.75 -12.92
C ASP A 8 -13.10 4.24 -12.55
N ILE A 9 -12.42 4.71 -11.50
CA ILE A 9 -12.51 6.09 -10.99
C ILE A 9 -11.17 6.84 -11.02
N ALA A 10 -10.13 6.22 -11.58
CA ALA A 10 -8.81 6.81 -11.66
C ALA A 10 -8.81 8.01 -12.61
N GLY A 11 -7.97 8.99 -12.31
CA GLY A 11 -7.79 10.18 -13.14
C GLY A 11 -6.34 10.35 -13.60
N PRO A 12 -6.06 11.35 -14.44
CA PRO A 12 -4.70 11.72 -14.78
C PRO A 12 -3.93 12.18 -13.53
N PRO A 13 -2.59 12.19 -13.56
CA PRO A 13 -1.80 12.82 -12.51
C PRO A 13 -2.27 14.25 -12.23
N LEU A 14 -2.18 14.66 -10.98
CA LEU A 14 -2.55 16.02 -10.58
C LEU A 14 -1.82 17.05 -11.45
N CYS A 15 -2.52 18.12 -11.83
CA CYS A 15 -2.05 19.19 -12.71
C CYS A 15 -1.81 18.81 -14.19
N ALA A 16 -2.01 17.57 -14.61
CA ALA A 16 -1.87 17.19 -16.02
C ALA A 16 -3.07 17.60 -16.88
N ALA A 17 -4.27 17.70 -16.29
CA ALA A 17 -5.49 18.13 -16.96
C ALA A 17 -6.28 19.10 -16.07
N GLY A 18 -6.31 20.39 -16.46
CA GLY A 18 -7.02 21.42 -15.73
C GLY A 18 -8.53 21.16 -15.67
N GLY A 19 -9.12 21.26 -14.48
CA GLY A 19 -10.56 21.07 -14.28
C GLY A 19 -11.03 19.62 -14.40
N TYR A 20 -10.14 18.62 -14.37
CA TYR A 20 -10.54 17.22 -14.38
C TYR A 20 -11.44 16.89 -13.17
N PRO A 21 -12.64 16.30 -13.38
CA PRO A 21 -13.56 15.99 -12.30
C PRO A 21 -13.14 14.68 -11.61
N PHE A 22 -12.18 14.74 -10.68
CA PHE A 22 -11.79 13.58 -9.89
C PHE A 22 -12.97 13.03 -9.08
N GLU A 23 -13.17 11.72 -9.16
CA GLU A 23 -14.21 11.01 -8.43
C GLU A 23 -13.70 10.49 -7.09
N SER A 24 -14.62 10.25 -6.16
CA SER A 24 -14.31 9.64 -4.87
C SER A 24 -15.18 8.41 -4.65
N ALA A 25 -14.61 7.41 -3.99
CA ALA A 25 -15.32 6.22 -3.53
C ALA A 25 -15.10 6.04 -2.03
N GLY A 26 -16.07 5.38 -1.39
CA GLY A 26 -16.04 5.09 0.04
C GLY A 26 -16.16 3.60 0.32
N MET A 27 -15.50 3.17 1.39
CA MET A 27 -15.64 1.83 1.95
C MET A 27 -15.68 1.92 3.47
N GLN A 28 -16.58 1.17 4.09
CA GLN A 28 -16.68 1.09 5.55
C GLN A 28 -15.65 0.11 6.11
N LEU A 29 -14.65 0.61 6.83
CA LEU A 29 -13.71 -0.22 7.59
C LEU A 29 -14.40 -0.83 8.81
N GLN A 30 -14.05 -2.08 9.09
CA GLN A 30 -14.42 -2.83 10.29
C GLN A 30 -13.28 -2.83 11.30
N ALA A 31 -13.61 -2.94 12.58
CA ALA A 31 -12.60 -3.05 13.63
C ALA A 31 -11.66 -4.24 13.35
N GLY A 32 -10.36 -3.99 13.42
CA GLY A 32 -9.28 -4.92 13.09
C GLY A 32 -8.75 -4.81 11.66
N ASP A 33 -9.44 -4.09 10.76
CA ASP A 33 -9.00 -3.91 9.38
C ASP A 33 -7.62 -3.25 9.31
N LEU A 34 -6.79 -3.74 8.38
CA LEU A 34 -5.47 -3.23 8.10
C LEU A 34 -5.48 -2.60 6.70
N LEU A 35 -5.25 -1.29 6.65
CA LEU A 35 -5.08 -0.54 5.41
C LEU A 35 -3.58 -0.36 5.13
N CYS A 36 -3.17 -0.64 3.89
CA CYS A 36 -1.83 -0.36 3.39
C CYS A 36 -1.96 0.58 2.19
N LEU A 37 -1.34 1.76 2.28
CA LEU A 37 -1.17 2.69 1.16
C LEU A 37 0.31 2.72 0.79
N PHE A 38 0.61 2.77 -0.51
CA PHE A 38 1.96 2.71 -1.02
C PHE A 38 2.11 3.49 -2.34
N THR A 39 3.33 3.90 -2.66
CA THR A 39 3.70 4.41 -3.98
C THR A 39 4.17 3.29 -4.91
N ASP A 40 4.07 3.50 -6.22
CA ASP A 40 4.53 2.58 -7.26
C ASP A 40 6.00 2.17 -7.12
N GLY A 41 6.87 2.99 -6.51
CA GLY A 41 8.23 2.58 -6.14
C GLY A 41 8.32 1.27 -5.32
N VAL A 42 7.23 0.79 -4.70
CA VAL A 42 7.15 -0.57 -4.12
C VAL A 42 7.01 -1.64 -5.21
N THR A 43 6.06 -1.48 -6.13
CA THR A 43 5.77 -2.45 -7.18
C THR A 43 6.80 -2.43 -8.29
N GLU A 44 7.41 -1.28 -8.54
CA GLU A 44 8.41 -1.03 -9.58
C GLU A 44 9.85 -1.30 -9.13
N ALA A 45 10.07 -1.50 -7.83
CA ALA A 45 11.37 -1.98 -7.32
C ALA A 45 11.81 -3.21 -8.12
N THR A 46 13.06 -3.21 -8.59
CA THR A 46 13.57 -4.21 -9.53
C THR A 46 14.86 -4.83 -9.03
N ASN A 47 15.08 -6.08 -9.42
CA ASN A 47 16.35 -6.78 -9.23
C ASN A 47 17.18 -6.86 -10.53
N GLY A 48 16.86 -6.01 -11.51
CA GLY A 48 17.48 -5.99 -12.84
C GLY A 48 16.85 -6.93 -13.87
N ASN A 49 16.08 -7.94 -13.43
CA ASN A 49 15.40 -8.89 -14.32
C ASN A 49 13.87 -8.80 -14.19
N ASP A 50 13.38 -8.72 -12.95
CA ASP A 50 11.96 -8.69 -12.62
C ASP A 50 11.62 -7.48 -11.75
N MET A 51 10.36 -7.08 -11.78
CA MET A 51 9.78 -6.14 -10.82
C MET A 51 9.23 -6.89 -9.60
N PHE A 52 9.21 -6.23 -8.44
CA PHE A 52 8.67 -6.79 -7.21
C PHE A 52 7.21 -7.20 -7.41
N GLY A 53 6.42 -6.29 -8.00
CA GLY A 53 5.09 -6.57 -8.53
C GLY A 53 4.01 -6.81 -7.47
N SER A 54 2.76 -6.89 -7.95
CA SER A 54 1.57 -7.00 -7.11
C SER A 54 1.51 -8.29 -6.30
N ASP A 55 1.99 -9.41 -6.84
CA ASP A 55 1.86 -10.71 -6.17
C ASP A 55 2.79 -10.81 -4.95
N ARG A 56 4.04 -10.34 -5.06
CA ARG A 56 4.96 -10.28 -3.91
C ARG A 56 4.49 -9.27 -2.87
N LEU A 57 3.92 -8.15 -3.31
CA LEU A 57 3.29 -7.17 -2.41
C LEU A 57 2.14 -7.79 -1.61
N ARG A 58 1.21 -8.49 -2.26
CA ARG A 58 0.11 -9.18 -1.58
C ARG A 58 0.61 -10.24 -0.60
N ALA A 59 1.63 -11.01 -0.99
CA ALA A 59 2.24 -12.00 -0.11
C ALA A 59 2.88 -11.36 1.14
N ALA A 60 3.60 -10.24 0.96
CA ALA A 60 4.22 -9.51 2.07
C ALA A 60 3.19 -8.83 3.00
N ILE A 61 2.11 -8.26 2.46
CA ILE A 61 1.03 -7.69 3.28
C ILE A 61 0.26 -8.78 4.03
N ALA A 62 0.12 -9.98 3.46
CA ALA A 62 -0.56 -11.09 4.14
C ALA A 62 0.11 -11.48 5.46
N THR A 63 1.45 -11.38 5.56
CA THR A 63 2.19 -11.66 6.80
C THR A 63 2.01 -10.57 7.86
N CYS A 64 1.61 -9.37 7.46
CA CYS A 64 1.38 -8.23 8.35
C CYS A 64 0.11 -8.37 9.21
N ARG A 65 -0.79 -9.31 8.88
CA ARG A 65 -2.06 -9.48 9.59
C ARG A 65 -1.89 -9.91 11.05
N THR A 66 -0.84 -10.67 11.36
CA THR A 66 -0.62 -11.31 12.66
C THR A 66 0.43 -10.60 13.52
N VAL A 67 0.94 -9.45 13.08
CA VAL A 67 1.99 -8.69 13.77
C VAL A 67 1.50 -7.29 14.15
N PRO A 68 2.17 -6.61 15.10
CA PRO A 68 1.88 -5.21 15.41
C PRO A 68 2.00 -4.30 14.18
N VAL A 69 1.12 -3.30 14.09
CA VAL A 69 1.04 -2.42 12.89
C VAL A 69 2.35 -1.67 12.64
N GLN A 70 3.05 -1.27 13.69
CA GLN A 70 4.35 -0.60 13.61
C GLN A 70 5.45 -1.44 12.95
N ASP A 71 5.31 -2.77 12.96
CA ASP A 71 6.29 -3.68 12.38
C ASP A 71 6.01 -3.96 10.88
N CYS A 72 4.82 -3.61 10.39
CA CYS A 72 4.36 -3.90 9.03
C CYS A 72 5.15 -3.11 7.97
N ALA A 73 5.28 -1.79 8.14
CA ALA A 73 6.03 -0.95 7.20
C ALA A 73 7.52 -1.34 7.11
N PRO A 74 8.26 -1.52 8.23
CA PRO A 74 9.61 -2.06 8.19
C PRO A 74 9.71 -3.43 7.52
N ALA A 75 8.77 -4.34 7.80
CA ALA A 75 8.76 -5.67 7.21
C ALA A 75 8.62 -5.64 5.69
N LEU A 76 7.64 -4.87 5.16
CA LEU A 76 7.44 -4.73 3.71
C LEU A 76 8.62 -4.02 3.04
N ARG A 77 9.10 -2.90 3.61
CA ARG A 77 10.30 -2.21 3.11
C ARG A 77 11.49 -3.16 3.01
N ASN A 78 11.75 -3.95 4.06
CA ASN A 78 12.86 -4.89 4.07
C ASN A 78 12.67 -6.04 3.07
N ALA A 79 11.44 -6.46 2.80
CA ALA A 79 11.14 -7.43 1.75
C ALA A 79 11.49 -6.89 0.36
N VAL A 80 11.15 -5.62 0.08
CA VAL A 80 11.52 -4.93 -1.17
C VAL A 80 13.05 -4.78 -1.27
N ARG A 81 13.72 -4.27 -0.23
CA ARG A 81 15.19 -4.12 -0.24
C ARG A 81 15.94 -5.45 -0.42
N ARG A 82 15.42 -6.54 0.14
CA ARG A 82 15.97 -7.89 -0.10
C ARG A 82 15.76 -8.34 -1.55
N PHE A 83 14.61 -8.03 -2.13
CA PHE A 83 14.31 -8.38 -3.52
C PHE A 83 15.23 -7.65 -4.51
N GLU A 84 15.49 -6.36 -4.29
CA GLU A 84 16.40 -5.56 -5.12
C GLU A 84 17.81 -6.16 -5.23
N ALA A 85 18.21 -7.01 -4.27
CA ALA A 85 19.47 -7.76 -4.31
C ALA A 85 20.71 -6.87 -4.54
N GLY A 86 20.69 -5.65 -3.98
CA GLY A 86 21.78 -4.68 -4.09
C GLY A 86 21.69 -3.76 -5.31
N HIS A 87 20.68 -3.91 -6.17
CA HIS A 87 20.37 -2.92 -7.19
C HIS A 87 19.91 -1.61 -6.54
N PRO A 88 20.24 -0.45 -7.14
CA PRO A 88 19.76 0.83 -6.65
C PRO A 88 18.22 0.88 -6.74
N PRO A 89 17.55 1.60 -5.82
CA PRO A 89 16.12 1.85 -5.93
C PRO A 89 15.82 2.53 -7.26
N ALA A 90 14.81 2.04 -7.98
CA ALA A 90 14.36 2.65 -9.24
C ALA A 90 13.55 3.93 -9.01
N ASP A 91 12.88 4.03 -7.84
CA ASP A 91 12.02 5.15 -7.46
C ASP A 91 11.88 5.25 -5.92
N ASP A 92 11.22 6.30 -5.44
CA ASP A 92 10.94 6.54 -4.03
C ASP A 92 9.93 5.53 -3.46
N LEU A 93 10.33 4.88 -2.36
CA LEU A 93 9.51 3.90 -1.65
C LEU A 93 8.82 4.54 -0.45
N THR A 94 7.50 4.72 -0.55
CA THR A 94 6.66 5.24 0.54
C THR A 94 5.62 4.20 0.97
N LEU A 95 5.46 4.02 2.29
CA LEU A 95 4.51 3.07 2.88
C LEU A 95 3.76 3.73 4.05
N LEU A 96 2.45 3.53 4.09
CA LEU A 96 1.61 3.82 5.26
C LEU A 96 0.81 2.57 5.62
N PHE A 97 0.92 2.14 6.89
CA PHE A 97 0.06 1.10 7.45
C PHE A 97 -0.80 1.70 8.55
N LEU A 98 -2.10 1.40 8.50
CA LEU A 98 -3.08 1.82 9.50
C LEU A 98 -3.90 0.60 9.93
N ARG A 99 -4.08 0.43 11.24
CA ARG A 99 -5.02 -0.53 11.78
C ARG A 99 -6.20 0.22 12.38
N TRP A 100 -7.40 -0.04 11.88
CA TRP A 100 -8.62 0.56 12.41
C TRP A 100 -9.08 -0.26 13.62
N HIS A 101 -9.18 0.36 14.79
CA HIS A 101 -9.61 -0.33 16.02
C HIS A 101 -11.12 -0.26 16.26
N GLY A 102 -11.87 0.35 15.34
CA GLY A 102 -13.26 0.69 15.58
C GLY A 102 -13.40 1.98 16.40
N PRO A 103 -14.63 2.47 16.57
CA PRO A 103 -14.90 3.54 17.50
C PRO A 103 -14.52 3.12 18.92
N THR A 104 -13.72 3.94 19.60
CA THR A 104 -13.59 3.86 21.04
C THR A 104 -14.94 4.27 21.60
N GLY A 105 -15.70 3.36 22.19
CA GLY A 105 -16.98 3.71 22.79
C GLY A 105 -16.79 4.86 23.77
N ALA A 106 -17.61 5.91 23.66
CA ALA A 106 -18.13 6.51 24.89
C ALA A 106 -18.86 5.37 25.59
N GLN A 107 -18.27 4.88 26.68
CA GLN A 107 -19.03 4.07 27.64
C GLN A 107 -20.07 5.02 28.23
N ASP A 108 -21.33 4.85 27.84
CA ASP A 108 -22.45 5.20 28.72
C ASP A 108 -22.59 4.09 29.78
#